data_AF-A0A8T3SM91-F1
#
_entry.id   AF-A0A8T3SM91-F1
#
_cell.length_a   1.000
_cell.length_b   1.000
_cell.length_c   1.000
_cell.angle_alpha   90.00
_cell.angle_beta   90.00
_cell.angle_gamma   90.00
#
_symmetry.space_group_name_H-M   'P 1'
#
loop_
_entity.id
_entity.type
_entity.pdbx_description
1 polymer ?
#
loop_
_entity_poly.entity_id
_entity_poly.type
_entity_poly.pdbx_seq_one_letter_code
_entity_poly.pdbx_strand_id
1 'polypeptide(L)'
;MRKDRLLCTPALRFSGFAKVLGKFVINNIKAVIDRQKGDKKIFAIFDEYSVFTSEQSLNLVNMGREKGLHAVFGTQGLAKLEKTDPTFQKQFMNCVNTLLGHLLNDQESAESVCNWVGTTDTFSLTVQLNLNEA
;
A
#
# COMPACT_ATOMS: atom_id res chain seq x y z
N MET A 1 27.80 8.44 0.36
CA MET A 1 27.56 7.21 -0.41
C MET A 1 26.22 6.63 0.05
N ARG A 2 25.13 6.74 -0.74
CA ARG A 2 23.87 6.03 -0.43
C ARG A 2 24.12 4.53 -0.66
N LYS A 3 23.84 3.71 0.36
CA LYS A 3 23.91 2.25 0.25
C LYS A 3 22.50 1.76 -0.05
N ASP A 4 22.18 1.66 -1.34
CA ASP A 4 20.92 1.07 -1.78
C ASP A 4 21.06 -0.46 -1.71
N ARG A 5 20.06 -1.13 -1.12
CA ARG A 5 20.04 -2.60 -0.98
C ARG A 5 18.80 -3.13 -1.68
N LEU A 6 19.00 -3.99 -2.67
CA LEU A 6 17.93 -4.67 -3.40
C LEU A 6 17.91 -6.15 -3.00
N LEU A 7 16.71 -6.68 -2.73
CA LEU A 7 16.49 -8.10 -2.53
C LEU A 7 15.43 -8.59 -3.52
N CYS A 8 15.81 -9.52 -4.40
CA CYS A 8 14.88 -10.13 -5.35
C CYS A 8 14.49 -11.52 -4.85
N THR A 9 13.20 -11.84 -4.86
CA THR A 9 12.70 -13.18 -4.48
C THR A 9 11.91 -13.78 -5.64
N PRO A 10 12.14 -15.05 -6.02
CA PRO A 10 11.31 -15.73 -7.01
C PRO A 10 10.00 -16.22 -6.35
N ALA A 11 9.22 -15.26 -5.82
CA ALA A 11 8.08 -15.52 -4.96
C ALA A 11 7.00 -16.42 -5.59
N LEU A 12 6.85 -16.34 -6.91
CA LEU A 12 5.88 -17.11 -7.69
C LEU A 12 6.24 -18.60 -7.84
N ARG A 13 7.52 -18.98 -7.72
CA ARG A 13 7.95 -20.39 -7.84
C ARG A 13 7.87 -21.16 -6.51
N PHE A 14 8.04 -20.47 -5.39
CA PHE A 14 8.05 -21.09 -4.05
C PHE A 14 7.36 -20.20 -3.02
N SER A 15 6.03 -20.14 -3.07
CA SER A 15 5.20 -19.24 -2.26
C SER A 15 5.39 -19.41 -0.75
N GLY A 16 5.58 -20.65 -0.28
CA GLY A 16 5.86 -20.94 1.14
C GLY A 16 7.22 -20.37 1.59
N PHE A 17 8.26 -20.54 0.77
CA PHE A 17 9.59 -19.99 1.06
C PHE A 17 9.60 -18.47 0.99
N ALA A 18 8.89 -17.88 0.02
CA ALA A 18 8.76 -16.44 -0.15
C ALA A 18 8.15 -15.77 1.10
N LYS A 19 7.10 -16.37 1.68
CA LYS A 19 6.50 -15.90 2.93
C LYS A 19 7.49 -15.86 4.09
N VAL A 20 8.25 -16.95 4.27
CA VAL A 20 9.25 -17.03 5.35
C VAL A 20 10.37 -16.01 5.13
N LEU A 21 10.86 -15.90 3.90
CA LEU A 21 11.91 -14.95 3.54
C LEU A 21 11.44 -13.49 3.72
N GLY A 22 10.21 -13.15 3.31
CA GLY A 22 9.64 -11.82 3.51
C GLY A 22 9.55 -11.45 4.99
N LYS A 23 9.06 -12.37 5.84
CA LYS A 23 9.05 -12.18 7.31
C LYS A 23 10.46 -11.96 7.86
N PHE A 24 11.44 -12.74 7.40
CA PHE A 24 12.83 -12.57 7.81
C PHE A 24 13.36 -11.17 7.45
N VAL A 25 13.08 -10.69 6.23
CA VAL A 25 13.53 -9.38 5.75
C VAL A 25 12.89 -8.24 6.54
N ILE A 26 11.57 -8.31 6.75
CA ILE A 26 10.79 -7.36 7.57
C ILE A 26 11.36 -7.30 8.98
N ASN A 27 11.65 -8.46 9.60
CA ASN A 27 12.25 -8.51 10.94
C ASN A 27 13.67 -7.93 10.98
N ASN A 28 14.47 -8.14 9.92
CA ASN A 28 15.79 -7.51 9.81
C ASN A 28 15.68 -5.99 9.68
N ILE A 29 14.75 -5.48 8.86
CA ILE A 29 14.47 -4.05 8.75
C ILE A 29 14.06 -3.50 10.11
N LYS A 30 13.19 -4.20 10.85
CA LYS A 30 12.78 -3.84 12.21
C LYS A 30 13.98 -3.71 13.15
N ALA A 31 14.84 -4.73 13.18
CA ALA A 31 16.03 -4.75 14.03
C ALA A 31 17.02 -3.64 13.67
N VAL A 32 17.12 -3.26 12.39
CA VAL A 32 17.93 -2.12 11.96
C VAL A 32 17.30 -0.81 12.45
N ILE A 33 16.01 -0.60 12.23
CA ILE A 33 15.29 0.61 12.67
C ILE A 33 15.40 0.79 14.18
N ASP A 34 15.20 -0.27 14.96
CA ASP A 34 15.27 -0.23 16.43
C ASP A 34 16.65 0.18 16.97
N ARG A 35 17.71 -0.07 16.21
CA ARG A 35 19.09 0.30 16.58
C ARG A 35 19.46 1.73 16.16
N GLN A 36 18.66 2.40 15.34
CA GLN A 36 18.96 3.77 14.89
C GLN A 36 18.34 4.83 15.80
N LYS A 37 19.08 5.91 16.05
CA LYS A 37 18.67 7.03 16.93
C LYS A 37 17.71 8.03 16.27
N GLY A 38 16.83 7.59 15.37
CA GLY A 38 15.78 8.43 14.75
C GLY A 38 16.23 9.45 13.69
N ASP A 39 17.51 9.83 13.64
CA ASP A 39 17.99 10.87 12.70
C ASP A 39 18.07 10.44 11.23
N LYS A 40 17.97 9.14 10.95
CA LYS A 40 18.16 8.59 9.61
C LYS A 40 16.84 8.05 9.06
N LYS A 41 16.37 8.70 8.00
CA LYS A 41 15.21 8.23 7.23
C LYS A 41 15.56 6.95 6.49
N ILE A 42 14.74 5.93 6.63
CA ILE A 42 14.85 4.66 5.91
C ILE A 42 13.73 4.63 4.88
N PHE A 43 14.06 4.36 3.63
CA PHE A 43 13.09 4.20 2.56
C PHE A 43 13.04 2.74 2.14
N ALA A 44 11.86 2.13 2.21
CA ALA A 44 11.65 0.73 1.87
C ALA A 44 10.53 0.59 0.84
N ILE A 45 10.80 -0.14 -0.24
CA ILE A 45 9.81 -0.46 -1.27
C ILE A 45 9.55 -1.96 -1.20
N PHE A 46 8.29 -2.33 -1.00
CA PHE A 46 7.82 -3.70 -0.97
C PHE A 46 7.00 -3.96 -2.24
N ASP A 47 7.62 -4.58 -3.23
CA ASP A 47 6.92 -5.05 -4.42
C ASP A 47 6.15 -6.35 -4.12
N GLU A 48 4.97 -6.52 -4.71
CA GLU A 48 4.01 -7.60 -4.46
C GLU A 48 3.84 -7.90 -2.95
N TYR A 49 3.52 -6.86 -2.17
CA TYR A 49 3.39 -6.93 -0.71
C TYR A 49 2.39 -7.99 -0.23
N SER A 50 1.36 -8.28 -1.03
CA SER A 50 0.35 -9.33 -0.81
C SER A 50 0.92 -10.74 -0.59
N VAL A 51 2.17 -11.01 -1.00
CA VAL A 51 2.81 -12.31 -0.71
C VAL A 51 3.31 -12.37 0.74
N PHE A 52 3.64 -11.23 1.34
CA PHE A 52 4.30 -11.13 2.64
C PHE A 52 3.38 -10.58 3.74
N THR A 53 2.12 -10.27 3.41
CA THR A 53 1.13 -9.72 4.32
C THR A 53 0.92 -10.62 5.54
N SER A 54 1.15 -10.04 6.71
CA SER A 54 0.85 -10.64 8.01
C SER A 54 0.63 -9.51 9.03
N GLU A 55 -0.03 -9.78 10.16
CA GLU A 55 -0.20 -8.77 11.21
C GLU A 55 1.14 -8.16 11.67
N GLN A 56 2.20 -8.97 11.69
CA GLN A 56 3.55 -8.53 12.03
C GLN A 56 4.11 -7.49 11.04
N SER A 57 3.76 -7.59 9.75
CA SER A 57 4.25 -6.64 8.75
C SER A 57 3.57 -5.28 8.90
N LEU A 58 2.30 -5.23 9.30
CA LEU A 58 1.60 -3.97 9.61
C LEU A 58 2.23 -3.25 10.82
N ASN A 59 2.54 -4.01 11.87
CA ASN A 59 3.20 -3.47 13.06
C ASN A 59 4.57 -2.85 12.75
N LEU A 60 5.31 -3.38 11.76
CA LEU A 60 6.54 -2.76 11.29
C LEU A 60 6.27 -1.36 10.71
N VAL A 61 5.22 -1.20 9.90
CA VAL A 61 4.89 0.09 9.28
C VAL A 61 4.57 1.12 10.35
N ASN A 62 3.75 0.74 11.33
CA ASN A 62 3.33 1.61 12.41
C ASN A 62 4.51 2.04 13.30
N MET A 63 5.29 1.08 13.81
CA MET A 63 6.47 1.39 14.64
C MET A 63 7.57 2.08 13.85
N GLY A 64 7.74 1.71 12.59
CA GLY A 64 8.73 2.28 11.70
C GLY A 64 8.45 3.75 11.42
N ARG A 65 7.18 4.16 11.28
CA ARG A 65 6.78 5.55 11.01
C ARG A 65 7.32 6.51 12.06
N GLU A 66 7.23 6.16 13.33
CA GLU A 66 7.76 6.96 14.45
C GLU A 66 9.29 7.07 14.43
N LYS A 67 9.96 6.10 13.79
CA LYS A 67 11.42 5.98 13.73
C LYS A 67 12.01 6.37 12.36
N GLY A 68 11.21 7.04 11.51
CA GLY A 68 11.68 7.57 10.22
C GLY A 68 11.64 6.58 9.04
N LEU A 69 10.92 5.47 9.16
CA LEU A 69 10.64 4.57 8.03
C LEU A 69 9.56 5.18 7.13
N HIS A 70 9.90 5.32 5.86
CA HIS A 70 8.98 5.60 4.76
C HIS A 70 8.85 4.33 3.93
N ALA A 71 7.66 3.75 3.93
CA ALA A 71 7.39 2.50 3.22
C ALA A 71 6.46 2.75 2.03
N VAL A 72 6.79 2.14 0.89
CA VAL A 72 5.95 2.08 -0.31
C VAL A 72 5.58 0.63 -0.55
N PHE A 73 4.28 0.36 -0.72
CA PHE A 73 3.75 -0.98 -0.92
C PHE A 73 3.13 -1.09 -2.31
N GLY A 74 3.67 -1.98 -3.13
CA GLY A 74 3.09 -2.36 -4.41
C GLY A 74 2.20 -3.60 -4.25
N THR A 75 1.01 -3.57 -4.84
CA THR A 75 0.16 -4.75 -5.01
C THR A 75 -0.56 -4.68 -6.35
N GLN A 76 -0.81 -5.84 -6.96
CA GLN A 76 -1.54 -5.93 -8.23
C GLN A 76 -3.04 -5.66 -8.08
N GLY A 77 -3.59 -5.73 -6.86
CA GLY A 77 -5.00 -5.46 -6.61
C GLY A 77 -5.37 -5.61 -5.15
N LEU A 78 -6.37 -4.86 -4.69
CA LEU A 78 -6.81 -4.86 -3.30
C LEU A 78 -7.36 -6.22 -2.87
N ALA A 79 -8.06 -6.93 -3.75
CA ALA A 79 -8.61 -8.26 -3.48
C ALA A 79 -7.55 -9.30 -3.01
N LYS A 80 -6.27 -9.13 -3.37
CA LYS A 80 -5.20 -10.01 -2.87
C LYS A 80 -4.89 -9.77 -1.39
N LEU A 81 -5.15 -8.57 -0.88
CA LEU A 81 -5.03 -8.25 0.54
C LEU A 81 -6.21 -8.87 1.33
N GLU A 82 -7.43 -8.85 0.77
CA GLU A 82 -8.63 -9.44 1.41
C GLU A 82 -8.53 -10.95 1.64
N LYS A 83 -7.86 -11.69 0.75
CA LYS A 83 -7.63 -13.14 0.91
C LYS A 83 -6.93 -13.52 2.22
N THR A 84 -6.24 -12.58 2.86
CA THR A 84 -5.56 -12.82 4.14
C THR A 84 -6.52 -12.61 5.32
N ASP A 85 -7.26 -11.49 5.32
CA ASP A 85 -8.31 -11.13 6.29
C ASP A 85 -8.98 -9.81 5.81
N PRO A 86 -10.32 -9.72 5.68
CA PRO A 86 -11.00 -8.47 5.34
C PRO A 86 -10.69 -7.31 6.30
N THR A 87 -10.44 -7.62 7.56
CA THR A 87 -10.06 -6.65 8.60
C THR A 87 -8.66 -6.08 8.34
N PHE A 88 -7.76 -6.92 7.83
CA PHE A 88 -6.38 -6.54 7.52
C PHE A 88 -6.34 -5.49 6.41
N GLN A 89 -7.14 -5.63 5.35
CA GLN A 89 -7.19 -4.61 4.29
C GLN A 89 -7.54 -3.24 4.85
N LYS A 90 -8.60 -3.14 5.65
CA LYS A 90 -9.02 -1.87 6.26
C LYS A 90 -7.94 -1.28 7.16
N GLN A 91 -7.32 -2.11 8.00
CA GLN A 91 -6.21 -1.67 8.86
C GLN A 91 -5.02 -1.18 8.03
N PHE A 92 -4.66 -1.90 6.97
CA PHE A 92 -3.58 -1.53 6.07
C PHE A 92 -3.85 -0.21 5.35
N MET A 93 -5.05 -0.04 4.81
CA MET A 93 -5.47 1.19 4.14
C MET A 93 -5.49 2.39 5.10
N ASN A 94 -5.81 2.19 6.38
CA ASN A 94 -5.73 3.24 7.40
C ASN A 94 -4.29 3.63 7.77
N CYS A 95 -3.32 2.72 7.61
CA CYS A 95 -1.91 3.01 7.90
C CYS A 95 -1.24 3.85 6.80
N VAL A 96 -1.69 3.73 5.55
CA VAL A 96 -1.12 4.44 4.41
C VAL A 96 -1.71 5.85 4.28
N ASN A 97 -0.83 6.84 4.12
CA ASN A 97 -1.23 8.24 3.96
C ASN A 97 -1.41 8.67 2.49
N THR A 98 -0.83 7.90 1.57
CA THR A 98 -0.78 8.26 0.15
C THR A 98 -1.12 7.04 -0.67
N LEU A 99 -2.12 7.18 -1.53
CA LEU A 99 -2.57 6.18 -2.46
C LEU A 99 -2.15 6.58 -3.87
N LEU A 100 -1.57 5.64 -4.60
CA LEU A 100 -1.23 5.78 -6.01
C LEU A 100 -2.03 4.73 -6.78
N GLY A 101 -3.06 5.17 -7.49
CA GLY A 101 -3.89 4.31 -8.33
C GLY A 101 -3.33 4.26 -9.76
N HIS A 102 -3.12 3.04 -10.26
CA HIS A 102 -2.91 2.80 -11.69
C HIS A 102 -4.23 2.35 -12.32
N LEU A 103 -4.22 2.02 -13.62
CA LEU A 103 -5.39 1.43 -14.27
C LEU A 103 -5.79 0.14 -13.55
N LEU A 104 -7.04 0.11 -13.08
CA LEU A 104 -7.67 -1.06 -12.45
C LEU A 104 -8.53 -1.76 -13.50
N ASN A 105 -8.37 -3.09 -13.61
CA ASN A 105 -9.11 -3.89 -14.57
C ASN A 105 -10.36 -4.53 -13.96
N ASP A 106 -10.57 -4.40 -12.65
CA ASP A 106 -11.70 -4.95 -11.91
C ASP A 106 -12.55 -3.83 -11.29
N GLN A 107 -13.88 -3.97 -11.46
CA GLN A 107 -14.85 -2.96 -11.03
C GLN A 107 -14.85 -2.78 -9.51
N GLU A 108 -14.73 -3.87 -8.75
CA GLU A 108 -14.79 -3.86 -7.28
C GLU A 108 -13.60 -3.12 -6.65
N SER A 109 -12.37 -3.33 -7.14
CA SER A 109 -11.22 -2.56 -6.69
C SER A 109 -11.32 -1.09 -7.11
N ALA A 110 -11.84 -0.81 -8.32
CA ALA A 110 -12.03 0.57 -8.78
C ALA A 110 -12.99 1.34 -7.87
N GLU A 111 -14.15 0.75 -7.56
CA GLU A 111 -15.12 1.35 -6.65
C GLU A 111 -14.53 1.50 -5.23
N SER A 112 -13.81 0.49 -4.74
CA SER A 112 -13.13 0.54 -3.44
C SER A 112 -12.12 1.70 -3.39
N VAL A 113 -11.25 1.84 -4.39
CA VAL A 113 -10.26 2.93 -4.45
C VAL A 113 -10.95 4.29 -4.55
N CYS A 114 -11.99 4.43 -5.38
CA CYS A 114 -12.76 5.67 -5.47
C CYS A 114 -13.38 6.07 -4.13
N ASN A 115 -13.96 5.11 -3.40
CA ASN A 115 -14.51 5.33 -2.06
C ASN A 115 -13.45 5.75 -1.04
N TRP A 116 -12.21 5.22 -1.15
CA TRP A 116 -11.09 5.62 -0.30
C TRP A 116 -10.53 7.00 -0.62
N VAL A 117 -10.45 7.37 -1.90
CA VAL A 117 -10.02 8.71 -2.35
C VAL A 117 -11.03 9.77 -1.91
N GLY A 118 -12.31 9.39 -1.86
CA GLY A 118 -13.41 10.25 -1.47
C GLY A 118 -14.05 10.96 -2.66
N THR A 119 -15.20 11.54 -2.42
CA THR A 119 -15.97 12.32 -3.40
C THR A 119 -15.99 13.79 -3.00
N THR A 120 -16.21 14.66 -3.98
CA THR A 120 -16.46 16.08 -3.74
C THR A 120 -17.81 16.43 -4.32
N ASP A 121 -18.67 17.05 -3.52
CA ASP A 121 -19.98 17.52 -3.98
C ASP A 121 -19.79 18.64 -4.99
N THR A 122 -20.37 18.48 -6.17
CA THR A 122 -20.33 19.48 -7.24
C THR A 122 -21.73 19.87 -7.64
N PHE A 123 -21.99 21.18 -7.70
CA PHE A 123 -23.24 21.71 -8.25
C PHE A 123 -23.06 22.00 -9.74
N SER A 124 -23.84 21.34 -10.60
CA SER A 124 -23.86 21.61 -12.04
C SER A 124 -25.25 22.06 -12.46
N LEU A 125 -25.35 23.25 -13.06
CA LEU A 125 -26.59 23.77 -13.64
C LEU A 125 -26.60 23.46 -15.15
N THR A 126 -27.51 22.59 -15.57
CA THR A 126 -27.76 22.34 -17.00
C THR A 126 -28.88 23.24 -17.47
N VAL A 127 -28.57 24.20 -18.34
CA VAL A 127 -29.56 25.06 -18.99
C VAL A 127 -29.72 24.64 -20.45
N GLN A 128 -30.96 24.34 -20.84
CA GLN A 128 -31.31 24.12 -22.24
C GLN A 128 -31.91 25.42 -22.79
N LEU A 129 -31.20 26.07 -23.71
CA LEU A 129 -31.70 27.27 -24.39
C LEU A 129 -32.48 26.84 -25.64
N ASN A 130 -33.75 27.25 -25.71
CA ASN A 130 -34.58 27.08 -26.90
C ASN A 130 -34.54 28.41 -27.68
N LEU A 131 -33.86 28.42 -28.84
CA LEU A 131 -33.60 29.63 -29.62
C LEU A 131 -34.73 29.97 -30.62
N ASN A 132 -35.95 29.49 -30.42
CA ASN A 132 -37.03 29.57 -31.41
C ASN A 132 -38.07 30.69 -31.17
N GLU A 133 -37.76 31.70 -30.36
CA GLU A 133 -38.58 32.91 -30.24
C GLU A 133 -37.70 34.16 -30.38
N ALA A 134 -37.43 34.53 -31.63
CA ALA A 134 -36.90 35.84 -32.04
C ALA A 134 -37.62 36.31 -33.31
#